data_AF-A0A7Y6C7X6-F1
#
_entry.id   AF-A0A7Y6C7X6-F1
#
_cell.length_a   1.000
_cell.length_b   1.000
_cell.length_c   1.000
_cell.angle_alpha   90.00
_cell.angle_beta   90.00
_cell.angle_gamma   90.00
#
_symmetry.space_group_name_H-M   'P 1'
#
loop_
_entity.id
_entity.type
_entity.pdbx_description
1 polymer ?
#
loop_
_entity_poly.entity_id
_entity_poly.type
_entity_poly.pdbx_seq_one_letter_code
_entity_poly.pdbx_strand_id
1 'polypeptide(L)'
;MTVFEWIDRVLLTAAVVMILLAGALLLVRLWRGPSMLDRAICLDVTAALIIAGLGAQAAFSRDPFYFPIMLVLAFLGFTGSVAIARFIAVRDRPAAAHGREATVEEDRSA
;
A
#
# COMPACT_ATOMS: atom_id res chain seq x y z
N MET A 1 -0.30 -19.48 36.19
CA MET A 1 -0.46 -18.99 34.80
C MET A 1 -1.77 -18.25 34.76
N THR A 2 -1.72 -16.93 34.67
CA THR A 2 -2.93 -16.10 34.75
C THR A 2 -3.69 -16.18 33.44
N VAL A 3 -5.03 -16.20 33.48
CA VAL A 3 -5.88 -16.32 32.28
C VAL A 3 -5.56 -15.23 31.24
N PHE A 4 -5.13 -14.06 31.70
CA PHE A 4 -4.66 -12.95 30.87
C PHE A 4 -3.45 -13.30 30.01
N GLU A 5 -2.43 -13.95 30.58
CA GLU A 5 -1.23 -14.35 29.81
C GLU A 5 -1.55 -15.39 28.73
N TRP A 6 -2.57 -16.23 28.97
CA TRP A 6 -3.00 -17.22 28.00
C TRP A 6 -3.72 -16.56 26.81
N ILE A 7 -4.63 -15.61 27.10
CA ILE A 7 -5.34 -14.85 26.08
C ILE A 7 -4.35 -14.05 25.21
N ASP A 8 -3.42 -13.33 25.83
CA ASP A 8 -2.41 -12.52 25.11
C ASP A 8 -1.59 -13.37 24.15
N ARG A 9 -1.13 -14.55 24.58
CA ARG A 9 -0.35 -15.46 23.74
C ARG A 9 -1.16 -16.00 22.56
N VAL A 10 -2.42 -16.36 22.80
CA VAL A 10 -3.31 -16.85 21.73
C VAL A 10 -3.56 -15.75 20.71
N LEU A 11 -3.85 -14.52 21.15
CA LEU A 11 -4.06 -13.37 20.27
C LEU A 11 -2.81 -13.03 19.46
N LEU A 12 -1.63 -12.98 20.07
CA LEU A 12 -0.38 -12.71 19.37
C LEU A 12 -0.05 -13.80 18.34
N THR A 13 -0.25 -15.07 18.70
CA THR A 13 -0.02 -16.19 17.77
C THR A 13 -0.99 -16.10 16.58
N ALA A 14 -2.27 -15.86 16.84
CA ALA A 14 -3.27 -15.68 15.79
C ALA A 14 -2.93 -14.50 14.87
N ALA A 15 -2.51 -13.36 15.43
CA ALA A 15 -2.11 -12.19 14.65
C ALA A 15 -0.92 -12.51 13.73
N VAL A 16 0.13 -13.15 14.25
CA VAL A 16 1.31 -13.53 13.45
C VAL A 16 0.93 -14.52 12.34
N VAL A 17 0.11 -15.53 12.64
CA VAL A 17 -0.37 -16.49 11.63
C VAL A 17 -1.16 -15.78 10.52
N MET A 18 -2.05 -14.85 10.88
CA MET A 18 -2.83 -14.07 9.92
C MET A 18 -1.94 -13.17 9.05
N ILE A 19 -0.92 -12.53 9.64
CA ILE A 19 0.04 -11.70 8.91
C ILE A 19 0.83 -12.55 7.90
N LEU A 20 1.31 -13.73 8.32
CA LEU A 20 2.03 -14.65 7.44
C LEU A 20 1.14 -15.16 6.30
N LEU A 21 -0.11 -15.52 6.60
CA LEU A 21 -1.08 -15.94 5.59
C LEU A 21 -1.38 -14.81 4.60
N ALA A 22 -1.60 -13.60 5.08
CA ALA A 22 -1.80 -12.42 4.25
C ALA A 22 -0.58 -12.14 3.37
N GLY A 23 0.63 -12.27 3.91
CA GLY A 23 1.89 -12.16 3.16
C GLY A 23 2.02 -13.22 2.06
N ALA A 24 1.69 -14.48 2.36
CA ALA A 24 1.70 -15.55 1.35
C ALA A 24 0.71 -15.26 0.20
N LEU A 25 -0.52 -14.84 0.53
CA LEU A 25 -1.52 -14.46 -0.46
C LEU A 25 -1.08 -13.24 -1.28
N LEU A 26 -0.42 -12.27 -0.63
CA LEU A 26 0.13 -11.10 -1.29
C LEU A 26 1.22 -11.47 -2.29
N LEU A 27 2.13 -12.39 -1.95
CA LEU A 27 3.16 -12.88 -2.87
C LEU A 27 2.54 -13.55 -4.10
N VAL A 28 1.49 -14.34 -3.91
CA VAL A 28 0.74 -14.94 -5.03
C VAL A 28 0.13 -13.86 -5.93
N ARG A 29 -0.42 -12.79 -5.34
CA ARG A 29 -0.99 -11.67 -6.09
C ARG A 29 0.09 -10.87 -6.82
N LEU A 30 1.20 -10.56 -6.16
CA LEU A 30 2.33 -9.84 -6.75
C LEU A 30 2.89 -10.56 -7.97
N TRP A 31 2.96 -11.90 -7.93
CA TRP A 31 3.45 -12.71 -9.04
C TRP A 31 2.47 -12.77 -10.22
N ARG A 32 1.15 -12.79 -9.95
CA ARG A 32 0.10 -12.81 -10.98
C ARG A 32 -0.24 -11.41 -11.54
N GLY A 33 0.10 -10.34 -10.84
CA GLY A 33 -0.31 -8.96 -11.17
C GLY A 33 0.24 -8.45 -12.50
N PRO A 34 -0.61 -8.25 -13.53
CA PRO A 34 -0.16 -7.79 -14.85
C PRO A 34 -0.04 -6.25 -14.94
N SER A 35 -0.67 -5.49 -14.03
CA SER A 35 -0.71 -4.03 -14.10
C SER A 35 0.33 -3.37 -13.16
N MET A 36 0.91 -2.25 -13.60
CA MET A 36 1.79 -1.40 -12.77
C MET A 36 1.09 -0.94 -11.49
N LEU A 37 -0.22 -0.69 -11.55
CA LEU A 37 -1.03 -0.24 -10.43
C LEU A 37 -1.19 -1.36 -9.38
N ASP A 38 -1.46 -2.60 -9.79
CA ASP A 38 -1.59 -3.73 -8.86
C ASP A 38 -0.27 -3.99 -8.11
N ARG A 39 0.87 -3.83 -8.79
CA ARG A 39 2.19 -3.91 -8.15
C ARG A 39 2.43 -2.80 -7.13
N ALA A 40 2.00 -1.58 -7.43
CA ALA A 40 2.08 -0.45 -6.51
C ALA A 40 1.24 -0.69 -5.23
N ILE A 41 0.01 -1.18 -5.40
CA ILE A 41 -0.84 -1.56 -4.27
C ILE A 41 -0.20 -2.69 -3.46
N CYS A 42 0.36 -3.71 -4.13
CA CYS A 42 1.03 -4.81 -3.42
C CYS A 42 2.23 -4.31 -2.58
N LEU A 43 2.98 -3.32 -3.06
CA LEU A 43 4.07 -2.70 -2.29
C LEU A 43 3.55 -1.98 -1.04
N ASP A 44 2.45 -1.24 -1.16
CA ASP A 44 1.81 -0.56 -0.02
C ASP A 44 1.31 -1.56 1.03
N VAL A 45 0.62 -2.60 0.58
CA VAL A 45 0.15 -3.68 1.47
C VAL A 45 1.32 -4.43 2.10
N THR A 46 2.45 -4.59 1.39
CA THR A 46 3.68 -5.15 1.98
C THR A 46 4.17 -4.28 3.14
N ALA A 47 4.21 -2.95 2.97
CA ALA A 47 4.57 -2.04 4.04
C ALA A 47 3.61 -2.14 5.24
N ALA A 48 2.31 -2.24 4.97
CA ALA A 48 1.30 -2.46 6.02
C ALA A 48 1.51 -3.78 6.79
N LEU A 49 1.88 -4.88 6.11
CA LEU A 49 2.21 -6.15 6.76
C LEU A 49 3.47 -6.06 7.62
N ILE A 50 4.49 -5.32 7.17
CA ILE A 50 5.69 -5.06 7.97
C ILE A 50 5.33 -4.29 9.24
N ILE A 51 4.50 -3.24 9.13
CA ILE A 51 4.02 -2.47 10.28
C ILE A 51 3.23 -3.36 11.25
N ALA A 52 2.35 -4.24 10.74
CA ALA A 52 1.61 -5.18 11.56
C ALA A 52 2.53 -6.17 12.30
N GLY A 53 3.57 -6.68 11.63
CA GLY A 53 4.57 -7.55 12.24
C GLY A 53 5.38 -6.85 13.33
N LEU A 54 5.79 -5.60 13.10
CA LEU A 54 6.44 -4.76 14.11
C LEU A 54 5.51 -4.47 15.28
N GLY A 55 4.22 -4.25 15.04
CA GLY A 55 3.21 -4.08 16.09
C GLY A 55 3.06 -5.32 16.96
N ALA A 56 3.01 -6.51 16.34
CA ALA A 56 3.00 -7.77 17.08
C ALA A 56 4.28 -7.96 17.91
N GLN A 57 5.45 -7.59 17.37
CA GLN A 57 6.71 -7.66 18.10
C GLN A 57 6.78 -6.65 19.25
N ALA A 58 6.29 -5.42 19.04
CA ALA A 58 6.21 -4.42 20.10
C ALA A 58 5.30 -4.88 21.25
N ALA A 59 4.16 -5.49 20.90
CA ALA A 59 3.24 -6.06 21.88
C ALA A 59 3.84 -7.25 22.64
N PHE A 60 4.62 -8.08 21.97
CA PHE A 60 5.32 -9.22 22.60
C PHE A 60 6.45 -8.77 23.52
N SER A 61 7.34 -7.90 23.04
CA SER A 61 8.50 -7.40 23.79
C SER A 61 8.12 -6.37 24.87
N ARG A 62 6.91 -5.81 24.81
CA ARG A 62 6.44 -4.68 25.63
C ARG A 62 7.38 -3.47 25.57
N ASP A 63 8.02 -3.29 24.42
CA ASP A 63 9.00 -2.24 24.16
C ASP A 63 8.48 -1.30 23.05
N PRO A 64 8.28 0.00 23.35
CA PRO A 64 7.80 0.98 22.38
C PRO A 64 8.86 1.38 21.33
N PHE A 65 10.09 0.85 21.38
CA PHE A 65 11.16 1.11 20.42
C PHE A 65 10.72 1.00 18.94
N TYR A 66 9.77 0.14 18.63
CA TYR A 66 9.29 -0.08 17.26
C TYR A 66 8.31 0.98 16.75
N PHE A 67 7.68 1.78 17.63
CA PHE A 67 6.65 2.74 17.23
C PHE A 67 7.14 3.82 16.26
N PRO A 68 8.32 4.45 16.45
CA PRO A 68 8.85 5.39 15.48
C PRO A 68 9.10 4.76 14.11
N ILE A 69 9.55 3.50 14.07
CA ILE A 69 9.79 2.77 12.81
C ILE A 69 8.46 2.54 12.08
N MET A 70 7.43 2.09 12.81
CA MET A 70 6.08 1.92 12.26
C MET A 70 5.52 3.24 11.70
N LEU A 71 5.74 4.35 12.40
CA LEU A 71 5.29 5.67 11.97
C LEU A 71 5.95 6.09 10.65
N VAL A 72 7.28 5.93 10.52
CA VAL A 72 8.00 6.24 9.29
C VAL A 72 7.53 5.35 8.14
N LEU A 73 7.34 4.05 8.38
CA LEU A 73 6.82 3.13 7.37
C LEU A 73 5.40 3.49 6.93
N ALA A 74 4.54 3.91 7.85
CA ALA A 74 3.17 4.34 7.55
C ALA A 74 3.17 5.56 6.63
N PHE A 75 4.01 6.56 6.93
CA PHE A 75 4.18 7.72 6.06
C PHE A 75 4.76 7.35 4.70
N LEU A 76 5.73 6.43 4.66
CA LEU A 76 6.36 5.99 3.42
C LEU A 76 5.37 5.24 2.51
N GLY A 77 4.59 4.31 3.06
CA GLY A 77 3.55 3.58 2.32
C GLY A 77 2.50 4.52 1.75
N PHE A 78 1.93 5.38 2.60
CA PHE A 78 0.95 6.38 2.20
C PHE A 78 1.49 7.30 1.09
N THR A 79 2.69 7.87 1.28
CA THR A 79 3.30 8.79 0.31
C THR A 79 3.61 8.07 -1.00
N GLY A 80 4.10 6.83 -0.95
CA GLY A 80 4.37 6.01 -2.13
C GLY A 80 3.12 5.76 -2.96
N SER A 81 2.02 5.36 -2.32
CA SER A 81 0.73 5.13 -2.97
C SER A 81 0.17 6.40 -3.62
N VAL A 82 0.22 7.54 -2.92
CA VAL A 82 -0.23 8.84 -3.45
C VAL A 82 0.63 9.29 -4.63
N ALA A 83 1.95 9.12 -4.55
CA ALA A 83 2.86 9.49 -5.64
C ALA A 83 2.55 8.71 -6.92
N ILE A 84 2.31 7.40 -6.80
CA ILE A 84 1.98 6.54 -7.94
C ILE A 84 0.61 6.91 -8.53
N ALA A 85 -0.41 7.12 -7.67
CA ALA A 85 -1.73 7.55 -8.12
C ALA A 85 -1.68 8.88 -8.89
N ARG A 86 -0.90 9.85 -8.39
CA ARG A 86 -0.71 11.16 -9.05
C ARG A 86 0.03 11.01 -10.38
N PHE A 87 1.07 10.18 -10.44
CA PHE A 87 1.83 9.94 -11.67
C PHE A 87 0.93 9.36 -12.77
N ILE A 88 0.10 8.37 -12.43
CA ILE A 88 -0.85 7.77 -13.38
C ILE A 88 -1.88 8.81 -13.84
N ALA A 89 -2.47 9.56 -12.91
CA ALA A 89 -3.47 10.58 -13.23
C ALA A 89 -2.94 11.72 -14.14
N VAL A 90 -1.65 12.06 -14.03
CA VAL A 90 -1.02 13.06 -14.91
C VAL A 90 -0.81 12.49 -16.32
N ARG A 91 -0.44 11.21 -16.44
CA ARG A 91 -0.21 10.54 -17.74
C ARG A 91 -1.51 10.26 -18.50
N ASP A 92 -2.59 9.98 -17.78
CA ASP A 92 -3.89 9.66 -18.36
C ASP A 92 -4.72 10.90 -18.73
N ARG A 93 -4.18 12.13 -18.56
CA ARG A 93 -4.77 13.31 -19.21
C ARG A 93 -4.63 13.13 -20.72
N PRO A 94 -5.73 12.86 -21.46
CA PRO A 94 -5.65 12.88 -22.90
C PRO A 94 -5.17 14.27 -23.26
N ALA A 95 -4.22 14.39 -24.19
CA ALA A 95 -3.83 15.66 -24.77
C ALA A 95 -5.11 16.38 -25.20
N ALA A 96 -5.59 17.28 -24.33
CA ALA A 96 -6.85 17.93 -24.55
C ALA A 96 -6.68 18.78 -25.80
N ALA A 97 -7.60 18.57 -26.74
CA ALA A 97 -8.12 19.61 -27.61
C ALA A 97 -7.20 20.24 -28.70
N HIS A 98 -6.00 19.72 -28.97
CA HIS A 98 -5.18 20.25 -30.08
C HIS A 98 -5.71 19.92 -31.50
N GLY A 99 -6.81 19.16 -31.62
CA GLY A 99 -7.44 18.84 -32.90
C GLY A 99 -8.79 19.52 -33.16
N ARG A 100 -9.32 20.31 -32.21
CA ARG A 100 -10.64 20.97 -32.37
C ARG A 100 -10.54 22.47 -32.67
N GLU A 101 -9.44 23.12 -32.35
CA GLU A 101 -9.23 24.54 -32.69
C GLU A 101 -8.72 24.71 -34.14
N ALA A 102 -7.85 23.81 -34.61
CA ALA A 102 -7.37 23.84 -36.00
C ALA A 102 -8.51 23.70 -37.03
N THR A 103 -9.52 22.87 -36.73
CA THR A 103 -10.70 22.70 -37.60
C THR A 103 -11.68 23.88 -37.57
N VAL A 104 -11.69 24.65 -36.48
CA VAL A 104 -12.56 25.85 -36.37
C VAL A 104 -11.91 27.06 -37.06
N GLU A 105 -10.58 27.09 -37.15
CA GLU A 105 -9.86 28.14 -37.89
C GLU A 105 -9.84 27.90 -39.40
N GLU A 106 -9.84 26.63 -39.82
CA GLU A 106 -10.00 26.23 -41.22
C GLU A 106 -11.43 26.51 -41.75
N ASP A 107 -12.46 26.27 -40.94
CA ASP A 107 -13.88 26.57 -41.27
C ASP A 107 -14.22 28.07 -41.20
N ARG A 108 -13.42 28.87 -40.48
CA ARG A 108 -13.59 30.33 -40.39
C ARG A 108 -12.81 31.10 -41.46
N SER A 109 -11.88 30.43 -42.14
CA SER A 109 -11.04 30.97 -43.21
C SER A 109 -11.50 30.52 -44.61
N ALA A 110 -12.54 29.68 -44.70
CA ALA A 110 -13.25 29.27 -45.92
C ALA A 110 -14.54 30.09 -46.11
#